data_AF-A0A842RRY6-F1
#
_entry.id   AF-A0A842RRY6-F1
#
_cell.length_a   1.000
_cell.length_b   1.000
_cell.length_c   1.000
_cell.angle_alpha   90.00
_cell.angle_beta   90.00
_cell.angle_gamma   90.00
#
_symmetry.space_group_name_H-M   'P 1'
#
loop_
_entity.id
_entity.type
_entity.pdbx_description
1 polymer ?
#
loop_
_entity_poly.entity_id
_entity_poly.type
_entity_poly.pdbx_seq_one_letter_code
_entity_poly.pdbx_strand_id
1 'polypeptide(L)' 'MKKKQTKRKEKLTQSKVQKGRRGIYIPPELYERVKKVAEKTVRSASSVVVLCVLNYIDVLEKKESLNGKKKTK' A
#
# COMPACT_ATOMS: atom_id res chain seq x y z
N MET A 1 16.58 -45.21 -21.44
CA MET A 1 15.54 -44.53 -20.62
C MET A 1 16.19 -43.50 -19.71
N LYS A 2 15.51 -42.34 -19.55
CA LYS A 2 15.72 -41.24 -18.58
C LYS A 2 16.97 -40.34 -18.75
N LYS A 3 16.77 -39.32 -19.61
CA LYS A 3 17.42 -38.00 -19.58
C LYS A 3 17.29 -37.39 -18.17
N LYS A 4 18.40 -37.23 -17.43
CA LYS A 4 18.50 -36.38 -16.23
C LYS A 4 18.90 -34.96 -16.66
N GLN A 5 18.05 -34.33 -17.46
CA GLN A 5 18.13 -32.91 -17.74
C GLN A 5 17.12 -32.18 -16.83
N THR A 6 17.53 -30.99 -16.39
CA THR A 6 16.68 -29.89 -15.91
C THR A 6 15.85 -30.12 -14.65
N LYS A 7 16.48 -29.90 -13.49
CA LYS A 7 15.86 -29.13 -12.38
C LYS A 7 16.81 -28.02 -11.88
N ARG A 8 17.55 -27.42 -12.81
CA ARG A 8 18.02 -26.03 -12.67
C ARG A 8 16.88 -25.14 -13.19
N LYS A 9 16.54 -24.10 -12.43
CA LYS A 9 15.61 -22.99 -12.75
C LYS A 9 14.16 -23.16 -12.29
N GLU A 10 13.96 -23.06 -10.98
CA GLU A 10 12.77 -22.40 -10.43
C GLU A 10 13.06 -21.83 -9.02
N LYS A 11 14.28 -21.27 -8.86
CA LYS A 11 14.50 -20.18 -7.89
C LYS A 11 14.38 -18.87 -8.66
N LEU A 12 13.20 -18.63 -9.23
CA LEU A 12 12.88 -17.36 -9.85
C LEU A 12 12.59 -16.38 -8.70
N THR A 13 13.61 -15.58 -8.39
CA THR A 13 13.45 -14.18 -7.95
C THR A 13 12.43 -13.94 -6.83
N GLN A 14 12.86 -14.17 -5.59
CA GLN A 14 12.53 -13.21 -4.54
C GLN A 14 13.11 -11.87 -4.99
N SER A 15 12.29 -11.06 -5.67
CA SER A 15 12.59 -9.66 -5.92
C SER A 15 13.06 -9.07 -4.59
N LYS A 16 14.35 -8.73 -4.54
CA LYS A 16 14.91 -7.80 -3.58
C LYS A 16 14.21 -6.47 -3.82
N VAL A 17 12.96 -6.35 -3.36
CA VAL A 17 12.39 -5.05 -3.10
C VAL A 17 13.18 -4.56 -1.90
N GLN A 18 14.31 -3.89 -2.17
CA GLN A 18 14.94 -3.00 -1.23
C GLN A 18 13.89 -1.96 -0.88
N LYS A 19 13.01 -2.30 0.08
CA LYS A 19 12.18 -1.36 0.78
C LYS A 19 13.13 -0.60 1.67
N GLY A 20 13.77 0.44 1.13
CA GLY A 20 14.38 1.46 1.97
C GLY A 20 13.30 1.88 2.95
N ARG A 21 13.53 1.63 4.25
CA ARG A 21 12.63 2.08 5.32
C ARG A 21 12.73 3.59 5.37
N ARG A 22 12.09 4.29 4.44
CA ARG A 22 11.89 5.73 4.55
C ARG A 22 10.77 5.89 5.57
N GLY A 23 11.15 6.23 6.80
CA GLY A 23 10.20 6.63 7.83
C GLY A 23 9.38 7.80 7.29
N ILE A 24 8.06 7.72 7.41
CA ILE A 24 7.18 8.84 7.06
C ILE A 24 7.05 9.69 8.30
N TYR A 25 7.33 10.99 8.19
CA TYR A 25 7.02 11.93 9.25
C TYR A 25 5.50 12.07 9.36
N ILE A 26 4.96 11.78 10.55
CA ILE A 26 3.56 12.02 10.89
C ILE A 26 3.57 13.07 12.00
N PRO A 27 2.88 14.21 11.81
CA PRO A 27 2.72 15.21 12.85
C PRO A 27 2.17 14.59 14.15
N PRO A 28 2.63 15.00 15.35
CA PRO A 28 2.22 14.39 16.61
C PRO A 28 0.71 14.30 16.81
N GLU A 29 -0.02 15.36 16.45
CA GLU A 29 -1.49 15.41 16.54
C GLU A 29 -2.17 14.34 15.68
N LEU A 30 -1.65 14.08 14.47
CA LEU A 30 -2.14 13.03 13.59
C LEU A 30 -1.74 11.65 14.08
N TYR A 31 -0.53 11.51 14.62
CA TYR A 31 -0.04 10.25 15.18
C TYR A 31 -0.92 9.79 16.35
N GLU A 32 -1.30 10.70 17.26
CA GLU A 32 -2.22 10.38 18.36
C GLU A 32 -3.59 9.91 17.87
N ARG A 33 -4.10 10.50 16.78
CA ARG A 33 -5.35 10.03 16.16
C ARG A 33 -5.19 8.64 15.55
N VAL A 34 -4.09 8.39 14.84
CA VAL A 34 -3.78 7.07 14.26
C VAL A 34 -3.66 6.03 15.38
N LYS A 35 -2.99 6.35 16.47
CA LYS A 35 -2.81 5.47 17.64
C LYS A 35 -4.16 5.08 18.25
N LYS A 36 -5.05 6.04 18.50
CA LYS A 36 -6.40 5.77 19.03
C LYS A 36 -7.22 4.86 18.12
N VAL A 37 -7.11 5.05 16.79
CA VAL A 37 -7.81 4.19 15.82
C VAL A 37 -7.18 2.79 15.79
N ALA A 38 -5.85 2.69 15.86
CA ALA A 38 -5.12 1.44 15.91
C ALA A 38 -5.54 0.59 17.12
N GLU A 39 -5.63 1.21 18.30
CA GLU A 39 -6.12 0.57 19.53
C GLU A 39 -7.57 0.08 19.38
N LYS A 40 -8.47 0.93 18.88
CA LYS A 40 -9.89 0.57 18.69
C LYS A 40 -10.12 -0.54 17.67
N THR A 41 -9.25 -0.64 16.66
CA THR A 41 -9.41 -1.60 15.56
C THR A 41 -8.53 -2.84 15.71
N VAL A 42 -7.74 -2.94 16.79
CA VAL A 42 -6.77 -4.01 17.04
C VAL A 42 -5.81 -4.16 15.85
N ARG A 43 -5.29 -3.03 15.36
CA ARG A 43 -4.33 -2.97 14.23
C ARG A 43 -3.05 -2.26 14.63
N SER A 44 -2.00 -2.41 13.84
CA SER A 44 -0.81 -1.58 13.97
C SER A 44 -1.06 -0.17 13.42
N ALA A 45 -0.41 0.84 13.99
CA ALA A 45 -0.45 2.22 13.50
C ALA A 45 -0.09 2.29 12.00
N SER A 46 0.93 1.55 11.57
CA SER A 46 1.33 1.46 10.16
C SER A 46 0.20 0.91 9.27
N SER A 47 -0.54 -0.12 9.72
CA SER A 47 -1.67 -0.64 8.95
C SER A 47 -2.79 0.38 8.83
N VAL A 48 -3.05 1.16 9.88
CA VAL A 48 -4.07 2.22 9.85
C VAL A 48 -3.68 3.30 8.84
N VAL A 49 -2.42 3.75 8.84
CA VAL A 49 -1.91 4.73 7.88
C VAL A 49 -2.09 4.24 6.44
N VAL A 50 -1.73 2.98 6.16
CA VAL A 50 -1.89 2.40 4.81
C VAL A 50 -3.36 2.38 4.39
N LEU A 51 -4.28 1.96 5.27
CA LEU A 51 -5.71 1.97 4.96
C LEU A 51 -6.26 3.37 4.70
N CYS A 52 -5.83 4.36 5.47
CA CYS A 52 -6.22 5.76 5.24
C CYS A 52 -5.76 6.25 3.87
N VAL A 53 -4.54 5.91 3.45
CA VAL A 53 -4.02 6.27 2.13
C VAL A 53 -4.82 5.60 1.01
N LEU A 54 -5.07 4.29 1.11
CA LEU A 54 -5.85 3.55 0.12
C LEU A 54 -7.26 4.14 -0.06
N ASN A 55 -7.97 4.37 1.05
CA ASN A 55 -9.31 4.96 1.01
C ASN A 55 -9.30 6.37 0.39
N TYR A 56 -8.23 7.15 0.61
CA TYR A 56 -8.13 8.48 0.03
C TYR A 56 -7.85 8.45 -1.47
N ILE A 57 -7.02 7.51 -1.93
CA ILE A 57 -6.79 7.26 -3.37
C ILE A 57 -8.12 6.99 -4.06
N ASP A 58 -8.94 6.07 -3.53
CA ASP A 58 -10.26 5.75 -4.10
C ASP A 58 -11.18 7.00 -4.22
N VAL A 59 -11.11 7.91 -3.23
CA VAL A 59 -11.87 9.17 -3.27
C VAL A 59 -11.33 10.10 -4.35
N LEU A 60 -10.02 10.19 -4.52
CA LEU A 60 -9.41 11.02 -5.56
C LEU A 60 -9.73 10.48 -6.97
N GLU A 61 -9.60 9.18 -7.19
CA GLU A 61 -9.93 8.55 -8.48
C GLU A 61 -11.40 8.76 -8.84
N LYS A 62 -12.31 8.64 -7.86
CA LYS A 62 -13.73 8.96 -8.05
C LYS A 62 -13.93 10.42 -8.43
N LYS A 63 -13.26 11.36 -7.76
CA LYS A 63 -13.35 12.79 -8.08
C LYS A 63 -12.82 13.12 -9.48
N GLU A 64 -11.72 12.51 -9.91
CA GLU A 64 -11.21 12.68 -11.27
C GLU A 64 -12.21 12.19 -12.32
N SER A 65 -12.83 11.03 -12.09
CA SER A 65 -13.86 10.49 -13.00
C SER A 65 -15.09 11.40 -13.15
N LEU A 66 -15.46 12.10 -12.07
CA LEU A 66 -16.57 13.05 -12.06
C LEU A 66 -16.21 14.37 -12.75
N ASN A 67 -14.98 14.86 -12.56
CA ASN A 67 -14.49 16.07 -13.21
C ASN A 67 -14.23 15.88 -14.71
N GLY A 68 -13.82 14.67 -15.14
CA GLY A 68 -13.67 14.34 -16.56
C GLY A 68 -14.99 14.41 -17.33
N LYS A 69 -16.11 14.04 -16.71
CA LYS A 69 -17.46 14.16 -17.32
C LYS A 69 -17.96 15.59 -17.46
N LYS A 70 -17.37 16.56 -16.74
CA LYS A 70 -17.82 17.96 -16.73
C LYS A 70 -17.21 18.83 -17.83
N LYS A 71 -16.19 18.33 -18.55
CA LYS A 71 -15.49 19.06 -19.64
C LYS A 71 -16.03 18.79 -21.05
N THR A 72 -17.07 17.97 -21.20
CA THR A 72 -17.79 17.76 -22.47
C THR A 72 -19.14 18.48 -22.41
N LYS A 73 -19.14 19.79 -22.64
CA LYS A 73 -20.31 20.54 -23.12
C LYS A 73 -19.85 21.76 -23.90
#